data_AF-T1CF62-F1
#
_entry.id   AF-T1CF62-F1
#
_cell.length_a   1.000
_cell.length_b   1.000
_cell.length_c   1.000
_cell.angle_alpha   90.00
_cell.angle_beta   90.00
_cell.angle_gamma   90.00
#
_symmetry.space_group_name_H-M   'P 1'
#
loop_
_entity.id
_entity.type
_entity.pdbx_description
1 polymer ?
#
loop_
_entity_poly.entity_id
_entity_poly.type
_entity_poly.pdbx_seq_one_letter_code
_entity_poly.pdbx_strand_id
1 'polypeptide(L)'
;MGYRQIIQAYPGAGGAYVIGRDTFGDTAGLLAGAALLIDYTLTVSVSVTAAIAALVSAFPSLVPYQVAIAVTMVLLLMWINLRGVREAAGLFAPPTYLFIVMILGMVAVGMFKAHAGAPSVHDYLRPQLGSAIGILILLRAFSSGSSALTGV
;
A
#
# COMPACT_ATOMS: atom_id res chain seq x y z
N MET A 1 -3.77 2.13 -18.52
CA MET A 1 -3.65 2.77 -19.86
C MET A 1 -3.33 4.26 -19.77
N GLY A 2 -3.99 5.03 -18.89
CA GLY A 2 -3.71 6.46 -18.71
C GLY A 2 -2.25 6.80 -18.41
N TYR A 3 -1.61 6.14 -17.42
CA TYR A 3 -0.19 6.38 -17.11
C TYR A 3 0.76 6.14 -18.29
N ARG A 4 0.48 5.12 -19.13
CA ARG A 4 1.30 4.85 -20.32
C ARG A 4 1.24 5.99 -21.33
N GLN A 5 0.08 6.61 -21.52
CA GLN A 5 -0.08 7.77 -22.40
C GLN A 5 0.63 9.00 -21.82
N ILE A 6 0.53 9.22 -20.51
CA ILE A 6 1.21 10.32 -19.81
C ILE A 6 2.73 10.19 -19.94
N ILE A 7 3.30 9.01 -19.71
CA ILE A 7 4.75 8.76 -19.84
C ILE A 7 5.22 9.00 -21.27
N GLN A 8 4.40 8.66 -22.28
CA GLN A 8 4.71 8.93 -23.69
C GLN A 8 4.65 10.44 -24.02
N ALA A 9 3.70 11.17 -23.43
CA ALA A 9 3.53 12.60 -23.66
C ALA A 9 4.55 13.47 -22.89
N TYR A 10 5.00 13.02 -21.73
CA TYR A 10 5.98 13.69 -20.87
C TYR A 10 7.22 12.81 -20.64
N PRO A 11 8.09 12.65 -21.67
CA PRO A 11 9.30 11.82 -21.57
C PRO A 11 10.39 12.46 -20.71
N GLY A 12 10.40 13.79 -20.57
CA GLY A 12 11.20 14.49 -19.57
C GLY A 12 10.51 14.38 -18.22
N ALA A 13 11.19 13.81 -17.22
CA ALA A 13 10.62 13.53 -15.90
C ALA A 13 9.86 14.74 -15.32
N GLY A 14 8.55 14.68 -15.41
CA GLY A 14 7.63 15.68 -14.89
C GLY A 14 6.49 14.95 -14.24
N GLY A 15 6.60 14.67 -12.93
CA GLY A 15 5.54 14.01 -12.16
C GLY A 15 4.24 14.82 -12.16
N ALA A 16 3.26 14.40 -11.35
CA ALA A 16 1.92 15.01 -11.34
C ALA A 16 1.91 16.53 -11.13
N TYR A 17 2.93 17.10 -10.45
CA TYR A 17 3.12 18.55 -10.35
C TYR A 17 3.32 19.25 -11.70
N VAL A 18 4.25 18.76 -12.54
CA VAL A 18 4.59 19.38 -13.83
C VAL A 18 3.41 19.27 -14.78
N ILE A 19 2.81 18.07 -14.85
CA ILE A 19 1.65 17.83 -15.71
C ILE A 19 0.46 18.70 -15.28
N GLY A 20 0.19 18.78 -13.97
CA GLY A 20 -0.89 19.59 -13.41
C GLY A 20 -0.69 21.09 -13.69
N ARG A 21 0.55 21.57 -13.57
CA ARG A 21 0.92 22.95 -13.85
C ARG A 21 0.75 23.29 -15.33
N ASP A 22 1.31 22.48 -16.21
CA ASP A 22 1.32 22.75 -17.66
C ASP A 22 -0.10 22.67 -18.25
N THR A 23 -0.97 21.83 -17.68
CA THR A 23 -2.33 21.62 -18.20
C THR A 23 -3.36 22.57 -17.57
N PHE A 24 -3.25 22.85 -16.26
CA PHE A 24 -4.31 23.51 -15.49
C PHE A 24 -3.84 24.77 -14.75
N GLY A 25 -2.58 25.18 -14.92
CA GLY A 25 -2.00 26.37 -14.32
C GLY A 25 -1.36 26.14 -12.94
N ASP A 26 -0.73 27.19 -12.42
CA ASP A 26 0.15 27.11 -11.24
C ASP A 26 -0.56 26.62 -9.98
N THR A 27 -1.82 27.02 -9.75
CA THR A 27 -2.59 26.63 -8.56
C THR A 27 -2.88 25.13 -8.52
N ALA A 28 -3.25 24.54 -9.66
CA ALA A 28 -3.48 23.11 -9.79
C ALA A 28 -2.18 22.32 -9.65
N GLY A 29 -1.08 22.82 -10.22
CA GLY A 29 0.25 22.26 -10.02
C GLY A 29 0.64 22.22 -8.54
N LEU A 30 0.50 23.35 -7.82
CA LEU A 30 0.79 23.42 -6.38
C LEU A 30 -0.05 22.43 -5.55
N LEU A 31 -1.35 22.29 -5.86
CA LEU A 31 -2.20 21.31 -5.19
C LEU A 31 -1.72 19.88 -5.43
N ALA A 32 -1.34 19.53 -6.66
CA ALA A 32 -0.77 18.23 -6.99
C ALA A 32 0.56 17.98 -6.26
N GLY A 33 1.43 19.00 -6.16
CA GLY A 33 2.67 18.92 -5.40
C GLY A 33 2.44 18.69 -3.90
N ALA A 34 1.50 19.42 -3.29
CA ALA A 34 1.13 19.23 -1.89
C ALA A 34 0.56 17.83 -1.63
N ALA A 35 -0.31 17.34 -2.52
CA ALA A 35 -0.86 15.99 -2.44
C ALA A 35 0.24 14.92 -2.50
N LEU A 36 1.24 15.07 -3.39
CA LEU A 36 2.38 14.15 -3.47
C LEU A 36 3.23 14.13 -2.19
N LEU A 37 3.46 15.29 -1.55
CA LEU A 37 4.21 15.34 -0.29
C LEU A 37 3.47 14.62 0.84
N ILE A 38 2.16 14.79 0.91
CA ILE A 38 1.31 14.09 1.87
C ILE A 38 1.34 12.58 1.58
N ASP A 39 1.20 12.19 0.31
CA ASP A 39 1.23 10.79 -0.11
C ASP A 39 2.55 10.11 0.25
N TYR A 40 3.69 10.74 0.01
CA TYR A 40 4.99 10.20 0.41
C TYR A 40 5.13 10.04 1.92
N THR A 41 4.63 11.00 2.69
CA THR A 41 4.68 10.94 4.17
C THR A 41 3.78 9.83 4.71
N LEU A 42 2.57 9.70 4.16
CA LEU A 42 1.61 8.66 4.55
C LEU A 42 2.09 7.28 4.10
N THR A 43 2.66 7.14 2.91
CA THR A 43 3.17 5.86 2.40
C THR A 43 4.22 5.27 3.33
N VAL A 44 5.19 6.07 3.78
CA VAL A 44 6.19 5.60 4.75
C VAL A 44 5.55 5.25 6.09
N SER A 45 4.67 6.13 6.59
CA SER A 45 4.04 5.96 7.90
C SER A 45 3.14 4.71 7.98
N VAL A 46 2.27 4.52 6.98
CA VAL A 46 1.35 3.38 6.90
C VAL A 46 2.12 2.08 6.67
N SER A 47 3.12 2.09 5.79
CA SER A 47 3.92 0.87 5.50
C SER A 47 4.68 0.38 6.74
N VAL A 48 5.34 1.28 7.47
CA VAL A 48 6.05 0.91 8.71
C VAL A 48 5.06 0.43 9.77
N THR A 49 3.94 1.12 9.94
CA THR A 49 2.93 0.72 10.94
C THR A 49 2.34 -0.65 10.62
N ALA A 50 2.05 -0.95 9.36
CA ALA A 50 1.57 -2.26 8.92
C ALA A 50 2.63 -3.36 9.15
N ALA A 51 3.90 -3.07 8.88
CA ALA A 51 5.00 -4.01 9.16
C ALA A 51 5.13 -4.31 10.65
N ILE A 52 5.04 -3.30 11.52
CA ILE A 52 5.07 -3.49 12.97
C ILE A 52 3.82 -4.24 13.46
N ALA A 53 2.63 -3.97 12.90
CA ALA A 53 1.43 -4.73 13.23
C ALA A 53 1.57 -6.23 12.90
N ALA A 54 2.18 -6.56 11.75
CA ALA A 54 2.50 -7.95 11.40
C ALA A 54 3.52 -8.57 12.36
N LEU A 55 4.55 -7.82 12.78
CA LEU A 55 5.54 -8.26 13.75
C LEU A 55 4.91 -8.53 15.13
N VAL A 56 4.07 -7.62 15.62
CA VAL A 56 3.37 -7.73 16.91
C VAL A 56 2.37 -8.88 16.90
N SER A 57 1.73 -9.15 15.76
CA SER A 57 0.86 -10.33 15.57
C SER A 57 1.63 -11.64 15.77
N ALA A 58 2.89 -11.70 15.33
CA ALA A 58 3.76 -12.86 15.55
C ALA A 58 4.34 -12.91 16.97
N PHE A 59 4.59 -11.75 17.61
CA PHE A 59 5.18 -11.63 18.94
C PHE A 59 4.37 -10.68 19.85
N PRO A 60 3.30 -11.17 20.50
CA PRO A 60 2.37 -10.34 21.27
C PRO A 60 3.01 -9.60 22.46
N SER A 61 4.16 -10.06 22.97
CA SER A 61 4.91 -9.38 24.03
C SER A 61 5.41 -7.99 23.62
N LEU A 62 5.45 -7.68 22.32
CA LEU A 62 5.89 -6.39 21.77
C LEU A 62 4.79 -5.33 21.73
N VAL A 63 3.52 -5.66 22.02
CA VAL A 63 2.38 -4.72 21.99
C VAL A 63 2.66 -3.41 22.73
N PRO A 64 3.22 -3.40 23.97
CA PRO A 64 3.47 -2.16 24.70
C PRO A 64 4.49 -1.25 24.02
N TYR A 65 5.36 -1.81 23.17
CA TYR A 65 6.48 -1.12 22.54
C TYR A 65 6.23 -0.76 21.08
N GLN A 66 5.05 -1.05 20.53
CA GLN A 66 4.74 -0.91 19.10
C GLN A 66 5.08 0.48 18.53
N VAL A 67 4.78 1.55 19.28
CA VAL A 67 5.02 2.94 18.85
C VAL A 67 6.52 3.24 18.84
N ALA A 68 7.23 2.83 19.90
CA ALA A 68 8.67 3.02 20.00
C ALA A 68 9.41 2.28 18.89
N ILE A 69 9.00 1.05 18.58
CA ILE A 69 9.57 0.25 17.49
C ILE A 69 9.29 0.92 16.14
N ALA A 70 8.06 1.39 15.89
CA ALA A 70 7.70 2.05 14.63
C ALA A 70 8.52 3.34 14.40
N VAL A 71 8.61 4.21 15.41
CA VAL A 71 9.40 5.46 15.33
C VAL A 71 10.88 5.15 15.12
N THR A 72 11.42 4.17 15.85
CA THR A 72 12.82 3.75 15.69
C THR A 72 13.08 3.23 14.28
N MET A 73 12.16 2.45 13.71
CA MET A 73 12.28 1.94 12.34
C MET A 73 12.27 3.08 11.31
N VAL A 74 11.41 4.09 11.46
CA VAL A 74 11.41 5.28 10.58
C VAL A 74 12.74 6.03 10.69
N LEU A 75 13.26 6.23 11.90
CA LEU A 75 14.56 6.90 12.10
C LEU A 75 15.72 6.11 11.50
N LEU A 76 15.70 4.79 11.60
CA LEU A 76 16.69 3.91 10.96
C LEU A 76 16.60 4.01 9.43
N LEU A 77 15.40 3.93 8.85
CA LEU A 77 15.21 4.09 7.42
C LEU A 77 15.68 5.47 6.94
N MET A 78 15.36 6.53 7.68
CA MET A 78 15.84 7.88 7.40
C MET A 78 17.38 7.92 7.41
N TRP A 79 18.01 7.38 8.45
CA TRP A 79 19.46 7.36 8.57
C TRP A 79 20.15 6.58 7.45
N ILE A 80 19.59 5.43 7.06
CA ILE A 80 20.05 4.64 5.92
C ILE A 80 19.94 5.45 4.63
N ASN A 81 18.79 6.09 4.37
CA ASN A 81 18.58 6.90 3.17
C ASN A 81 19.54 8.10 3.09
N LEU A 82 19.81 8.76 4.23
CA LEU A 82 20.76 9.87 4.30
C LEU A 82 22.22 9.43 4.03
N ARG A 83 22.58 8.18 4.27
CA ARG A 83 23.91 7.63 3.95
C ARG A 83 24.13 7.31 2.47
N GLY A 84 23.11 7.50 1.62
CA GLY A 84 23.25 7.40 0.18
C GLY A 84 23.36 5.96 -0.32
N VAL A 85 22.34 5.14 -0.08
CA VAL A 85 22.25 3.77 -0.59
C VAL A 85 21.89 3.79 -2.08
N ARG A 86 22.88 4.12 -2.92
CA ARG A 86 22.71 4.20 -4.39
C ARG A 86 22.50 2.82 -5.04
N GLU A 87 22.71 1.73 -4.30
CA GLU A 87 22.60 0.33 -4.75
C GLU A 87 21.35 -0.41 -4.20
N ALA A 88 20.42 0.32 -3.57
CA ALA A 88 19.27 -0.24 -2.86
C ALA A 88 18.42 -1.23 -3.69
N ALA A 89 18.25 -0.97 -5.00
CA ALA A 89 17.35 -1.76 -5.85
C ALA A 89 17.70 -3.26 -5.89
N GLY A 90 19.00 -3.62 -5.84
CA GLY A 90 19.43 -5.02 -5.84
C GLY A 90 19.21 -5.72 -4.50
N LEU A 91 19.42 -5.00 -3.40
CA LEU A 91 19.29 -5.55 -2.04
C LEU A 91 17.83 -5.80 -1.63
N PHE A 92 16.90 -5.00 -2.16
CA PHE A 92 15.47 -5.12 -1.86
C PHE A 92 14.71 -6.13 -2.76
N ALA A 93 15.30 -6.60 -3.85
CA ALA A 93 14.63 -7.55 -4.76
C ALA A 93 14.39 -8.95 -4.15
N PRO A 94 15.35 -9.60 -3.44
CA PRO A 94 15.13 -10.95 -2.90
C PRO A 94 13.96 -11.04 -1.91
N PRO A 95 13.78 -10.11 -0.93
CA PRO A 95 12.60 -10.11 -0.07
C PRO A 95 11.28 -10.00 -0.84
N THR A 96 11.22 -9.18 -1.90
CA THR A 96 10.03 -9.03 -2.73
C THR A 96 9.67 -10.32 -3.45
N TYR A 97 10.64 -11.00 -4.06
CA TYR A 97 10.38 -12.28 -4.71
C TYR A 97 9.96 -13.37 -3.73
N LEU A 98 10.60 -13.44 -2.56
CA LEU A 98 10.21 -14.36 -1.51
C LEU A 98 8.76 -14.12 -1.06
N PHE A 99 8.38 -12.86 -0.85
CA PHE A 99 7.02 -12.48 -0.49
C PHE A 99 6.00 -12.93 -1.54
N ILE A 100 6.29 -12.72 -2.83
CA ILE A 100 5.43 -13.15 -3.94
C ILE A 100 5.24 -14.67 -3.90
N VAL A 101 6.32 -15.45 -3.77
CA VAL A 101 6.25 -16.92 -3.70
C VAL A 101 5.45 -17.38 -2.49
N MET A 102 5.64 -16.76 -1.33
CA MET A 102 4.91 -17.08 -0.11
C MET A 102 3.40 -16.80 -0.23
N ILE A 103 3.01 -15.67 -0.82
CA ILE A 103 1.59 -15.36 -1.08
C ILE A 103 0.99 -16.38 -2.06
N LEU A 104 1.67 -16.67 -3.17
CA LEU A 104 1.19 -17.64 -4.14
C LEU A 104 1.03 -19.03 -3.53
N GLY A 105 1.98 -19.45 -2.68
CA GLY A 105 1.89 -20.69 -1.92
C GLY A 105 0.71 -20.70 -0.95
N MET A 106 0.49 -19.61 -0.21
CA MET A 106 -0.65 -19.47 0.70
C MET A 106 -1.99 -19.58 -0.05
N VAL A 107 -2.12 -18.92 -1.20
CA VAL A 107 -3.32 -18.99 -2.05
C VAL A 107 -3.53 -20.42 -2.57
N ALA A 108 -2.49 -21.07 -3.09
CA ALA A 108 -2.58 -22.43 -3.60
C ALA A 108 -3.02 -23.44 -2.52
N VAL A 109 -2.44 -23.35 -1.32
CA VAL A 109 -2.83 -24.18 -0.17
C VAL A 109 -4.26 -23.89 0.26
N GLY A 110 -4.67 -22.61 0.27
CA GLY A 110 -6.04 -22.21 0.57
C GLY A 110 -7.07 -22.81 -0.39
N MET A 111 -6.80 -22.76 -1.69
CA MET A 111 -7.66 -23.36 -2.72
C MET A 111 -7.72 -24.89 -2.59
N PHE A 112 -6.57 -25.55 -2.36
CA PHE A 112 -6.53 -27.00 -2.16
C PHE A 112 -7.35 -27.42 -0.94
N LYS A 113 -7.22 -26.73 0.20
CA LYS A 113 -8.00 -27.00 1.41
C LYS A 113 -9.50 -26.77 1.21
N ALA A 114 -9.87 -25.73 0.46
CA ALA A 114 -11.26 -25.45 0.13
C ALA A 114 -11.89 -26.57 -0.72
N HIS A 115 -11.14 -27.11 -1.70
CA HIS A 115 -11.59 -28.26 -2.49
C HIS A 115 -11.60 -29.57 -1.70
N ALA A 116 -10.68 -29.75 -0.75
CA ALA A 116 -10.62 -30.93 0.11
C ALA A 116 -11.70 -30.96 1.23
N GLY A 117 -12.66 -30.04 1.20
CA GLY A 117 -13.77 -30.01 2.15
C GLY A 117 -13.39 -29.54 3.56
N ALA A 118 -12.29 -28.79 3.71
CA ALA A 118 -11.99 -28.15 4.98
C ALA A 118 -13.16 -27.24 5.39
N PRO A 119 -13.57 -27.22 6.67
CA PRO A 119 -14.65 -26.36 7.13
C PRO A 119 -14.29 -24.91 6.79
N SER A 120 -15.04 -24.34 5.86
CA SER A 120 -14.97 -22.92 5.57
C SER A 120 -15.61 -22.19 6.76
N VAL A 121 -14.91 -21.21 7.32
CA VAL A 121 -15.50 -20.27 8.27
C VAL A 121 -16.46 -19.37 7.47
N HIS A 122 -17.62 -19.91 7.12
CA HIS A 122 -18.65 -19.25 6.32
C HIS A 122 -19.98 -19.20 7.07
N ASP A 123 -19.93 -18.73 8.33
CA ASP A 123 -21.06 -18.01 8.90
C ASP A 123 -20.84 -16.51 8.65
N TYR A 124 -20.80 -16.12 7.38
CA TYR A 124 -20.92 -14.71 7.03
C TYR A 124 -22.42 -14.40 6.91
N LEU A 125 -22.88 -13.51 7.79
CA LEU A 125 -24.15 -12.79 7.67
C LEU A 125 -24.42 -12.49 6.19
N ARG A 126 -25.49 -13.07 5.62
CA ARG A 126 -25.93 -12.71 4.26
C ARG A 126 -26.26 -11.22 4.28
N PRO A 127 -25.44 -10.35 3.65
CA PRO A 127 -25.67 -8.92 3.75
C PRO A 127 -26.98 -8.63 3.03
N GLN A 128 -27.95 -8.04 3.72
CA GLN A 128 -29.20 -7.60 3.09
C GLN A 128 -28.90 -6.34 2.25
N LEU A 129 -28.40 -6.57 1.04
CA LEU A 129 -28.00 -5.53 0.08
C LEU A 129 -29.17 -4.72 -0.51
N GLY A 130 -30.42 -5.00 -0.11
CA GLY A 130 -31.62 -4.37 -0.64
C GLY A 130 -31.94 -2.97 -0.11
N SER A 131 -31.19 -2.46 0.87
CA SER A 131 -31.40 -1.11 1.42
C SER A 131 -30.41 -0.10 0.83
N ALA A 132 -30.78 1.18 0.78
CA ALA A 132 -29.87 2.27 0.39
C ALA A 132 -28.56 2.28 1.24
N ILE A 133 -28.63 1.77 2.47
CA ILE A 133 -27.47 1.58 3.36
C ILE A 133 -26.50 0.52 2.78
N GLY A 134 -27.02 -0.55 2.17
CA GLY A 134 -26.20 -1.58 1.52
C GLY A 134 -25.35 -1.03 0.38
N ILE A 135 -25.91 -0.14 -0.44
CA ILE A 135 -25.17 0.55 -1.52
C ILE A 135 -24.07 1.45 -0.94
N LEU A 136 -24.37 2.20 0.12
CA LEU A 136 -23.38 3.06 0.78
C LEU A 136 -22.23 2.25 1.41
N ILE A 137 -22.53 1.10 2.03
CA ILE A 137 -21.51 0.19 2.57
C ILE A 137 -20.64 -0.39 1.46
N LEU A 138 -21.24 -0.78 0.33
CA LEU A 138 -20.51 -1.28 -0.83
C LEU A 138 -19.55 -0.22 -1.39
N LEU A 139 -20.04 1.02 -1.57
CA LEU A 139 -19.21 2.14 -2.05
C LEU A 139 -18.08 2.48 -1.07
N ARG A 140 -18.35 2.42 0.24
CA ARG A 140 -17.33 2.62 1.27
C ARG A 140 -16.26 1.53 1.25
N ALA A 141 -16.66 0.26 1.14
CA ALA A 141 -15.73 -0.87 1.04
C ALA A 141 -14.87 -0.79 -0.23
N PHE A 142 -15.47 -0.39 -1.36
CA PHE A 142 -14.75 -0.17 -2.61
C PHE A 142 -13.74 0.98 -2.48
N SER A 143 -14.18 2.12 -1.92
CA SER A 143 -13.31 3.27 -1.66
C SER A 143 -12.12 2.90 -0.76
N SER A 144 -12.35 2.19 0.35
CA SER A 144 -11.24 1.73 1.21
C SER A 144 -10.32 0.74 0.50
N GLY A 145 -10.86 -0.15 -0.33
CA GLY A 145 -10.08 -1.14 -1.08
C GLY A 145 -9.23 -0.55 -2.20
N SER A 146 -9.62 0.59 -2.77
CA SER A 146 -8.85 1.28 -3.82
C SER A 146 -7.45 1.69 -3.39
N SER A 147 -7.21 1.84 -2.07
CA SER A 147 -5.87 2.08 -1.51
C SER A 147 -4.87 0.96 -1.82
N ALA A 148 -5.33 -0.26 -2.12
CA ALA A 148 -4.44 -1.37 -2.49
C ALA A 148 -3.74 -1.16 -3.84
N LEU A 149 -4.19 -0.21 -4.67
CA LEU A 149 -3.60 0.14 -5.96
C LEU A 149 -2.62 1.32 -5.88
N THR A 150 -2.32 1.86 -4.69
CA THR A 150 -1.28 2.89 -4.55
C THR A 150 0.09 2.31 -4.88
N GLY A 151 0.89 3.00 -5.70
CA GLY A 151 2.23 2.56 -6.11
C GLY A 151 2.40 2.28 -7.61
N VAL A 152 1.48 2.76 -8.46
CA VAL A 152 1.56 2.71 -9.94
C VAL A 152 2.21 3.97 -10.49
#